data_AF-A0A952QJ39-F1
#
_entry.id   AF-A0A952QJ39-F1
#
_cell.length_a   1.000
_cell.length_b   1.000
_cell.length_c   1.000
_cell.angle_alpha   90.00
_cell.angle_beta   90.00
_cell.angle_gamma   90.00
#
_symmetry.space_group_name_H-M   'P 1'
#
loop_
_entity.id
_entity.type
_entity.pdbx_description
1 polymer ?
#
loop_
_entity_poly.entity_id
_entity_poly.type
_entity_poly.pdbx_seq_one_letter_code
_entity_poly.pdbx_strand_id
1 'polypeptide(L)'
;MRVDADGHRWLGYDEVQDVLGISRERVRQLKSKLRHQLLIASDAPGGREMLFLLDDVLAFKTNRKPGRPKNSEKEKAELVPPTETGEEQAKRMEVEIKLLRERVGALSAAFDELSTRLAVIEARTEGALVVRIPRWKDPLS
;
A
#
# COMPACT_ATOMS: atom_id res chain seq x y z
N MET A 1 9.13 -18.33 5.34
CA MET A 1 9.20 -18.41 3.87
C MET A 1 9.88 -19.72 3.53
N ARG A 2 9.27 -20.55 2.68
CA ARG A 2 9.81 -21.86 2.29
C ARG A 2 10.19 -21.86 0.82
N VAL A 3 11.16 -22.69 0.45
CA VAL A 3 11.61 -22.86 -0.93
C VAL A 3 11.44 -24.33 -1.30
N ASP A 4 10.79 -24.63 -2.42
CA ASP A 4 10.67 -26.01 -2.90
C ASP A 4 11.92 -26.44 -3.71
N ALA A 5 11.93 -27.70 -4.15
CA ALA A 5 13.04 -28.27 -4.92
C ALA A 5 13.23 -27.58 -6.29
N ASP A 6 12.18 -26.97 -6.83
CA ASP A 6 12.17 -26.23 -8.09
C ASP A 6 12.63 -24.77 -7.91
N GLY A 7 12.91 -24.34 -6.68
CA GLY A 7 13.37 -23.01 -6.34
C GLY A 7 12.25 -21.97 -6.14
N HIS A 8 10.98 -22.39 -6.20
CA HIS A 8 9.85 -21.51 -5.95
C HIS A 8 9.71 -21.17 -4.47
N ARG A 9 9.37 -19.91 -4.22
CA ARG A 9 9.19 -19.37 -2.86
C ARG A 9 7.72 -19.42 -2.47
N TRP A 10 7.47 -20.01 -1.31
CA TRP A 10 6.15 -20.21 -0.74
C TRP A 10 6.00 -19.44 0.57
N LEU A 11 4.87 -18.74 0.69
CA LEU A 11 4.53 -17.85 1.79
C LEU A 11 3.38 -18.39 2.63
N GLY A 12 3.52 -18.33 3.95
CA GLY A 12 2.41 -18.58 4.88
C GLY A 12 1.39 -17.44 4.90
N TYR A 13 0.27 -17.63 5.62
CA TYR A 13 -0.78 -16.62 5.75
C TYR A 13 -0.29 -15.28 6.28
N ASP A 14 0.60 -15.28 7.26
CA ASP A 14 1.08 -14.06 7.90
C ASP A 14 2.05 -13.32 6.98
N GLU A 15 2.89 -14.06 6.26
CA GLU A 15 3.81 -13.48 5.26
C GLU A 15 3.06 -12.84 4.08
N VAL A 16 1.94 -13.44 3.65
CA VAL A 16 1.08 -12.84 2.62
C VAL A 16 0.40 -11.56 3.12
N GLN A 17 0.00 -11.50 4.39
CA GLN A 17 -0.56 -10.28 4.98
C GLN A 17 0.46 -9.16 4.97
N ASP A 18 1.70 -9.44 5.34
CA ASP A 18 2.79 -8.45 5.35
C ASP A 18 3.11 -7.96 3.94
N VAL A 19 3.16 -8.86 2.95
CA VAL A 19 3.46 -8.49 1.56
C VAL A 19 2.34 -7.65 0.94
N LEU A 20 1.07 -7.99 1.20
CA LEU A 20 -0.09 -7.35 0.56
C LEU A 20 -0.71 -6.21 1.38
N GLY A 21 -0.34 -6.06 2.66
CA GLY A 21 -0.94 -5.10 3.59
C GLY A 21 -2.45 -5.33 3.77
N ILE A 22 -2.89 -6.59 3.88
CA ILE A 22 -4.31 -6.95 4.03
C ILE A 22 -4.55 -7.85 5.22
N SER A 23 -5.80 -7.93 5.68
CA SER A 23 -6.19 -8.84 6.75
C SER A 23 -6.14 -10.31 6.32
N ARG A 24 -5.92 -11.20 7.31
CA ARG A 24 -5.97 -12.66 7.14
C ARG A 24 -7.24 -13.17 6.44
N GLU A 25 -8.39 -12.59 6.79
CA GLU A 25 -9.67 -12.96 6.18
C GLU A 25 -9.71 -12.63 4.69
N ARG A 26 -9.10 -11.51 4.30
CA ARG A 26 -8.96 -11.16 2.89
C ARG A 26 -8.02 -12.11 2.17
N VAL A 27 -6.94 -12.55 2.81
CA VAL A 27 -6.05 -13.60 2.25
C VAL A 27 -6.81 -14.91 2.03
N ARG A 28 -7.70 -15.31 2.96
CA ARG A 28 -8.55 -16.50 2.78
C ARG A 28 -9.44 -16.40 1.53
N GLN A 29 -10.02 -15.24 1.28
CA GLN A 29 -10.83 -15.01 0.08
C GLN A 29 -10.00 -15.06 -1.23
N LEU A 30 -8.69 -14.81 -1.16
CA LEU A 30 -7.78 -14.90 -2.30
C LEU A 30 -7.31 -16.33 -2.59
N LYS A 31 -7.67 -17.32 -1.74
CA LYS A 31 -7.32 -18.72 -1.95
C LYS A 31 -7.74 -19.26 -3.32
N SER A 32 -8.91 -18.86 -3.83
CA SER A 32 -9.37 -19.27 -5.17
C SER A 32 -8.65 -18.57 -6.32
N LYS A 33 -7.88 -17.52 -6.04
CA LYS A 33 -7.22 -16.66 -7.04
C LYS A 33 -5.71 -16.87 -7.12
N LEU A 34 -5.09 -17.44 -6.08
CA LEU A 34 -3.65 -17.65 -5.97
C LEU A 34 -3.35 -19.14 -5.91
N ARG A 35 -2.25 -19.58 -6.55
CA ARG A 35 -1.78 -20.96 -6.37
C ARG A 35 -1.38 -21.17 -4.92
N HIS A 36 -1.87 -22.27 -4.35
CA HIS A 36 -1.66 -22.61 -2.96
C HIS A 36 -1.43 -24.10 -2.77
N GLN A 37 -0.66 -24.44 -1.75
CA GLN A 37 -0.43 -25.81 -1.30
C GLN A 37 -0.84 -25.95 0.15
N LEU A 38 -1.41 -27.11 0.49
CA LEU A 38 -1.74 -27.45 1.87
C LEU A 38 -0.71 -28.47 2.36
N LEU A 39 0.12 -28.06 3.31
CA LEU A 39 1.10 -28.94 3.94
C LEU A 39 0.66 -29.29 5.35
N ILE A 40 1.09 -30.46 5.82
CA ILE A 40 1.00 -30.80 7.23
C ILE A 40 2.06 -29.95 7.93
N ALA A 41 1.63 -29.11 8.86
CA ALA A 41 2.51 -28.27 9.65
C ALA A 41 3.44 -29.18 10.46
N SER A 42 4.74 -28.95 10.35
CA SER A 42 5.76 -29.67 11.12
C SER A 42 5.60 -29.47 12.63
N ASP A 43 4.99 -28.35 13.02
CA ASP A 43 5.06 -27.84 14.39
C ASP A 43 3.87 -28.24 15.25
N ALA A 44 2.86 -28.89 14.65
CA ALA A 44 1.70 -29.40 15.36
C ALA A 44 1.17 -30.70 14.71
N PRO A 45 1.05 -31.81 15.46
CA PRO A 45 0.47 -33.04 14.93
C PRO A 45 -0.98 -32.78 14.49
N GLY A 46 -1.23 -32.89 13.18
CA GLY A 46 -2.53 -32.62 12.56
C GLY A 46 -2.76 -31.16 12.14
N GLY A 47 -1.81 -30.26 12.40
CA GLY A 47 -1.83 -28.90 11.89
C GLY A 47 -1.74 -28.90 10.36
N ARG A 48 -2.60 -28.13 9.69
CA ARG A 48 -2.50 -27.92 8.25
C ARG A 48 -2.15 -26.46 7.99
N GLU A 49 -1.03 -26.24 7.32
CA GLU A 49 -0.59 -24.92 6.92
C GLU A 49 -0.84 -24.72 5.43
N MET A 50 -1.38 -23.55 5.09
CA MET A 50 -1.58 -23.16 3.71
C MET A 50 -0.46 -22.25 3.28
N LEU A 51 0.16 -22.62 2.17
CA LEU A 51 1.21 -21.85 1.54
C LEU A 51 0.73 -21.28 0.22
N PHE A 52 1.17 -20.07 -0.10
CA PHE A 52 0.85 -19.34 -1.32
C PHE A 52 2.13 -19.07 -2.10
N LEU A 53 2.09 -19.18 -3.42
CA LEU A 53 3.26 -18.90 -4.25
C LEU A 53 3.59 -17.40 -4.24
N LEU A 54 4.83 -17.04 -3.95
CA LEU A 54 5.30 -15.66 -3.86
C LEU A 54 5.05 -14.88 -5.17
N ASP A 55 5.32 -15.50 -6.32
CA ASP A 55 5.18 -14.85 -7.62
C ASP A 55 3.74 -14.41 -7.89
N ASP A 56 2.77 -15.25 -7.53
CA ASP A 56 1.34 -14.92 -7.68
C ASP A 56 0.93 -13.80 -6.71
N VAL A 57 1.47 -13.80 -5.49
CA VAL A 57 1.23 -12.75 -4.48
C VAL A 57 1.79 -11.41 -4.96
N LEU A 58 3.00 -11.39 -5.53
CA LEU A 58 3.60 -10.19 -6.10
C LEU A 58 2.84 -9.71 -7.34
N ALA A 59 2.45 -10.61 -8.25
CA ALA A 59 1.63 -10.28 -9.41
C ALA A 59 0.27 -9.70 -9.00
N PHE A 60 -0.33 -10.20 -7.91
CA PHE A 60 -1.56 -9.63 -7.36
C PHE A 60 -1.32 -8.22 -6.80
N LYS A 61 -0.20 -7.98 -6.12
CA LYS A 61 0.18 -6.66 -5.59
C LYS A 61 0.35 -5.62 -6.69
N THR A 62 1.05 -5.98 -7.77
CA THR A 62 1.31 -5.07 -8.90
C THR A 62 0.03 -4.74 -9.67
N ASN A 63 -0.86 -5.72 -9.87
CA ASN A 63 -2.15 -5.52 -10.53
C ASN A 63 -3.15 -4.68 -9.71
N ARG A 64 -2.92 -4.52 -8.40
CA ARG A 64 -3.79 -3.76 -7.49
C ARG A 64 -3.43 -2.27 -7.38
N LYS A 65 -2.53 -1.73 -8.22
CA LYS A 65 -2.21 -0.28 -8.21
C LYS A 65 -3.51 0.56 -8.18
N PRO A 66 -3.64 1.53 -7.24
CA PRO A 66 -4.85 2.32 -7.04
C PRO A 66 -5.07 3.21 -8.26
N GLY A 67 -6.02 2.81 -9.11
CA GLY A 67 -6.29 3.47 -10.39
C GLY A 67 -6.82 2.54 -11.48
N ARG A 68 -6.66 1.22 -11.34
CA ARG A 68 -7.30 0.26 -12.26
C ARG A 68 -8.78 0.11 -11.90
N PRO A 69 -9.74 0.41 -12.80
CA PRO A 69 -11.17 0.31 -12.50
C PRO A 69 -11.53 -1.12 -12.08
N LYS A 70 -12.33 -1.24 -11.01
CA LYS A 70 -12.78 -2.51 -10.41
C LYS A 70 -13.72 -3.35 -11.29
N ASN A 71 -13.99 -2.92 -12.52
CA ASN A 71 -14.93 -3.57 -13.43
C ASN A 71 -14.19 -4.22 -14.60
N SER A 72 -13.61 -5.40 -14.35
CA SER A 72 -13.46 -6.41 -15.41
C SER A 72 -13.42 -7.80 -14.79
N GLU A 73 -14.57 -8.22 -14.24
CA GLU A 73 -14.80 -9.60 -13.80
C GLU A 73 -14.83 -10.63 -14.97
N LYS A 74 -14.29 -10.29 -16.15
CA LYS A 74 -14.44 -11.09 -17.37
C LYS A 74 -13.21 -11.32 -18.24
N GLU A 75 -12.03 -10.91 -17.84
CA GLU A 75 -10.82 -11.34 -18.54
C GLU A 75 -9.99 -12.21 -17.62
N LYS A 76 -10.09 -13.53 -17.85
CA LYS A 76 -8.94 -14.42 -17.67
C LYS A 76 -7.83 -13.82 -18.54
N ALA A 77 -7.09 -12.86 -17.98
CA ALA A 77 -5.86 -12.41 -18.59
C ALA A 77 -4.93 -13.63 -18.54
N GLU A 78 -4.89 -14.36 -19.64
CA GLU A 78 -3.71 -15.14 -20.00
C GLU A 78 -2.50 -14.26 -19.67
N LEU A 79 -1.56 -14.83 -18.91
CA LEU A 79 -0.26 -14.23 -18.67
C LEU A 79 0.41 -14.09 -20.04
N VAL A 80 0.11 -12.99 -20.74
CA VAL A 80 0.80 -12.61 -21.96
C VAL A 80 2.24 -12.33 -21.50
N PRO A 81 3.23 -13.16 -21.88
CA PRO A 81 4.60 -12.85 -21.58
C PRO A 81 4.90 -11.48 -22.21
N PRO A 82 5.70 -10.63 -21.53
CA PRO A 82 5.97 -9.30 -22.04
C PRO A 82 6.51 -9.40 -23.46
N THR A 83 5.77 -8.83 -24.41
CA THR A 83 6.15 -8.70 -25.83
C THR A 83 7.26 -7.67 -26.05
N GLU A 84 7.71 -7.03 -24.98
CA GLU A 84 8.75 -6.02 -24.96
C GLU A 84 10.07 -6.66 -24.53
N THR A 85 11.13 -6.38 -25.27
CA THR A 85 12.48 -6.81 -24.89
C THR A 85 12.83 -6.19 -23.53
N GLY A 86 13.66 -6.86 -22.72
CA GLY A 86 14.03 -6.37 -21.39
C GLY A 86 14.60 -4.94 -21.39
N GLU A 87 15.21 -4.53 -22.51
CA GLU A 87 15.71 -3.17 -22.73
C GLU A 87 14.59 -2.13 -22.89
N GLU A 88 13.51 -2.46 -23.57
CA GLU A 88 12.35 -1.57 -23.73
C GLU A 88 11.61 -1.38 -22.40
N GLN A 89 11.52 -2.46 -21.60
CA GLN A 89 10.96 -2.37 -20.25
C GLN A 89 11.82 -1.51 -19.33
N ALA A 90 13.14 -1.67 -19.37
CA ALA A 90 14.06 -0.85 -18.59
C ALA A 90 13.92 0.64 -18.91
N LYS A 91 13.88 1.00 -20.20
CA LYS A 91 13.68 2.39 -20.65
C LYS A 91 12.34 2.97 -20.19
N ARG A 92 11.26 2.18 -20.22
CA ARG A 92 9.95 2.62 -19.71
C ARG A 92 9.98 2.85 -18.20
N MET A 93 10.62 1.95 -17.45
CA MET A 93 10.78 2.12 -16.00
C MET A 93 11.64 3.34 -15.66
N GLU A 94 12.69 3.62 -16.42
CA GLU A 94 13.50 4.84 -16.24
C GLU A 94 12.67 6.12 -16.44
N VAL A 95 11.81 6.15 -17.46
CA VAL A 95 10.88 7.27 -17.70
C VAL A 95 9.85 7.38 -16.57
N GLU A 96 9.27 6.26 -16.11
CA GLU A 96 8.34 6.25 -14.99
C GLU A 96 9.01 6.76 -13.69
N ILE A 97 10.25 6.33 -13.42
CA ILE A 97 11.04 6.82 -12.28
C ILE A 97 11.29 8.32 -12.38
N LYS A 98 11.63 8.83 -13.56
CA LYS A 98 11.86 10.27 -13.76
C LYS A 98 10.59 11.08 -13.49
N LEU A 99 9.44 10.66 -14.04
CA LEU A 99 8.15 11.31 -13.81
C LEU A 99 7.74 11.26 -12.33
N LEU A 100 7.99 10.14 -11.65
CA LEU A 100 7.72 10.02 -10.22
C LEU A 100 8.61 10.94 -9.39
N ARG A 101 9.90 11.10 -9.73
CA ARG A 101 10.80 12.05 -9.06
C ARG A 101 10.34 13.49 -9.23
N GLU A 102 9.92 13.88 -10.43
CA GLU A 102 9.36 15.21 -10.69
C GLU A 102 8.08 15.45 -9.88
N ARG A 103 7.19 14.45 -9.81
CA ARG A 103 5.97 14.53 -9.00
C ARG A 103 6.25 14.63 -7.51
N VAL A 104 7.25 13.91 -6.99
CA VAL A 104 7.69 14.03 -5.60
C VAL A 104 8.20 15.45 -5.34
N GLY A 105 9.04 16.00 -6.22
CA GLY A 105 9.52 17.38 -6.10
C GLY A 105 8.38 18.41 -6.05
N ALA A 106 7.40 18.27 -6.94
CA ALA A 106 6.22 19.14 -6.95
C ALA A 106 5.36 19.02 -5.68
N LEU A 107 5.17 17.79 -5.17
CA LEU A 107 4.44 17.55 -3.92
C LEU A 107 5.19 18.11 -2.71
N SER A 108 6.51 17.98 -2.66
CA SER A 108 7.33 18.58 -1.59
C SER A 108 7.23 20.10 -1.59
N ALA A 109 7.31 20.75 -2.76
CA ALA A 109 7.14 22.20 -2.86
C ALA A 109 5.75 22.66 -2.40
N ALA A 110 4.69 21.92 -2.76
CA ALA A 110 3.34 22.22 -2.30
C ALA A 110 3.18 22.01 -0.77
N PHE A 111 3.87 21.01 -0.21
CA PHE A 111 3.89 20.78 1.24
C PHE A 111 4.59 21.91 1.99
N ASP A 112 5.73 22.40 1.48
CA ASP A 112 6.45 23.53 2.06
C ASP A 112 5.61 24.82 2.01
N GLU A 113 4.90 25.05 0.90
CA GLU A 113 3.98 26.18 0.77
C GLU A 113 2.83 26.11 1.79
N LEU A 114 2.19 24.94 1.95
CA LEU A 114 1.12 24.74 2.92
C LEU A 114 1.61 24.92 4.36
N SER A 115 2.81 24.39 4.67
CA SER A 115 3.44 24.54 5.99
C SER A 115 3.72 26.01 6.30
N THR A 116 4.19 26.77 5.32
CA THR A 116 4.41 28.22 5.47
C THR A 116 3.10 28.97 5.70
N ARG A 117 2.04 28.64 4.95
CA ARG A 117 0.70 29.24 5.13
C ARG A 117 0.12 28.93 6.51
N LEU A 118 0.30 27.70 7.00
CA LEU A 118 -0.14 27.28 8.33
C LEU A 118 0.56 28.10 9.42
N ALA A 119 1.89 28.24 9.35
CA ALA A 119 2.65 29.06 10.30
C ALA A 119 2.20 30.53 10.34
N VAL A 120 1.85 31.11 9.18
CA VAL A 120 1.31 32.49 9.11
C VAL A 120 -0.06 32.59 9.79
N ILE A 121 -0.91 31.58 9.66
CA ILE A 121 -2.23 31.56 10.32
C ILE A 121 -2.05 31.42 11.83
N GLU A 122 -1.19 30.49 12.29
CA GLU A 122 -0.89 30.27 13.70
C GLU A 122 -0.39 31.56 14.38
N ALA A 123 0.58 32.24 13.75
CA ALA A 123 1.11 33.52 14.23
C ALA A 123 0.04 34.62 14.32
N ARG A 124 -0.96 34.61 13.43
CA ARG A 124 -2.09 35.56 13.49
C ARG A 124 -3.08 35.22 14.60
N THR A 125 -3.26 33.94 14.91
CA THR A 125 -4.21 33.49 15.94
C THR A 125 -3.67 33.62 17.37
N GLU A 126 -2.35 33.46 17.58
CA GLU A 126 -1.74 33.68 18.91
C GLU A 126 -1.87 35.14 19.38
N GLY A 127 -1.86 36.11 18.47
CA GLY A 127 -2.05 37.53 18.80
C GLY A 127 -3.50 37.97 19.02
N ALA A 128 -4.49 37.17 18.63
CA ALA A 128 -5.91 37.57 18.61
C ALA A 128 -6.69 37.23 19.90
N LEU A 129 -6.11 36.43 20.80
CA LEU A 129 -6.75 35.96 22.04
C LEU A 129 -6.38 36.83 23.27
N VAL A 130 -6.50 38.16 23.15
CA VAL A 130 -6.62 39.05 24.33
C VAL A 130 -8.03 39.60 24.36
N VAL A 131 -9.01 38.73 24.60
CA VAL A 131 -10.38 39.17 24.90
C VAL A 131 -10.35 39.72 26.33
N ARG A 132 -10.29 41.04 26.48
CA ARG A 132 -10.56 41.71 27.76
C ARG A 132 -12.00 41.40 28.15
N ILE A 133 -12.19 40.44 29.05
CA ILE A 133 -13.49 40.18 29.70
C ILE A 133 -13.82 41.43 30.53
N PRO A 134 -14.89 42.19 30.22
CA PRO A 134 -15.31 43.28 31.09
C PRO A 134 -15.74 42.67 32.43
N ARG A 135 -15.13 43.11 33.53
CA ARG A 135 -15.59 42.72 34.87
C ARG A 135 -17.02 43.22 35.03
N TRP A 136 -17.96 42.29 35.16
CA TRP A 136 -19.29 42.63 35.64
C TRP A 136 -19.12 43.23 37.03
N LYS A 137 -19.68 44.43 37.25
CA LYS A 137 -19.79 44.98 38.60
C LYS A 137 -20.74 44.07 39.38
N ASP A 138 -20.27 43.54 40.50
CA ASP A 138 -21.12 42.84 41.45
C ASP A 138 -22.27 43.78 41.86
N PRO A 139 -23.55 43.33 41.79
CA PRO A 139 -24.68 44.14 42.23
C PRO A 139 -24.79 44.27 43.76
N LEU A 140 -23.79 43.78 44.52
CA LEU A 140 -23.75 43.77 45.99
C LEU A 140 -22.54 44.51 46.59
N SER A 141 -21.77 45.25 45.78
CA SER A 141 -20.71 46.16 46.27
C SER A 141 -21.17 47.61 46.35
#